data_AF-A0A934SF42-F1
#
_entry.id   AF-A0A934SF42-F1
#
_cell.length_a   1.000
_cell.length_b   1.000
_cell.length_c   1.000
_cell.angle_alpha   90.00
_cell.angle_beta   90.00
_cell.angle_gamma   90.00
#
_symmetry.space_group_name_H-M   'P 1'
#
loop_
_entity.id
_entity.type
_entity.pdbx_description
1 polymer ?
#
loop_
_entity_poly.entity_id
_entity_poly.type
_entity_poly.pdbx_seq_one_letter_code
_entity_poly.pdbx_strand_id
1 'polypeptide(L)'
;MTIYAQTSLVEDAGASRLTFIKDSAQETVGKNKSVHAGKLLQANSGGSTLLAAADNTAVESGSRIDIVCGASAIRLHASGKIEISGVHIQLNADRVDCVDKRDSAGRRPMIQAHLYLGDGLGAQPDIRR
;
A
#
# COMPACT_ATOMS: atom_id res chain seq x y z
N MET A 1 -11.03 -32.10 -14.91
CA MET A 1 -9.78 -32.87 -14.81
C MET A 1 -9.28 -32.74 -13.40
N THR A 2 -8.88 -33.83 -12.76
CA THR A 2 -8.37 -33.82 -11.39
C THR A 2 -6.97 -34.42 -11.41
N ILE A 3 -5.99 -33.70 -10.87
CA ILE A 3 -4.61 -34.16 -10.74
C ILE A 3 -4.35 -34.45 -9.27
N TYR A 4 -3.80 -35.62 -8.97
CA TYR A 4 -3.34 -36.00 -7.64
C TYR A 4 -1.87 -36.35 -7.70
N ALA A 5 -1.06 -35.72 -6.85
CA ALA A 5 0.34 -36.07 -6.65
C ALA A 5 0.56 -36.37 -5.16
N GLN A 6 1.25 -37.47 -4.86
CA GLN A 6 1.50 -37.89 -3.47
C GLN A 6 2.69 -37.14 -2.85
N THR A 7 3.61 -36.66 -3.67
CA THR A 7 4.89 -36.11 -3.21
C THR A 7 5.16 -34.73 -3.80
N SER A 8 5.19 -34.62 -5.14
CA SER A 8 5.46 -33.37 -5.83
C SER A 8 4.67 -33.25 -7.13
N LEU A 9 4.30 -32.03 -7.46
CA LEU A 9 3.81 -31.62 -8.76
C LEU A 9 4.69 -30.46 -9.21
N VAL A 10 5.30 -30.59 -10.39
CA VAL A 10 6.14 -29.54 -10.99
C VAL A 10 5.55 -29.19 -12.34
N GLU A 11 5.32 -27.90 -12.56
CA GLU A 11 4.84 -27.36 -13.82
C GLU A 11 5.82 -26.28 -14.27
N ASP A 12 6.40 -26.45 -15.45
CA ASP A 12 7.29 -25.50 -16.09
C ASP A 12 6.67 -25.01 -17.40
N ALA A 13 6.71 -23.71 -17.64
CA ALA A 13 6.12 -23.07 -18.81
C ALA A 13 7.15 -22.11 -19.42
N GLY A 14 7.70 -22.48 -20.58
CA GLY A 14 8.80 -21.73 -21.19
C GLY A 14 8.44 -20.34 -21.72
N ALA A 15 7.16 -20.05 -21.97
CA ALA A 15 6.74 -18.75 -22.51
C ALA A 15 5.63 -18.08 -21.68
N SER A 16 4.50 -18.77 -21.49
CA SER A 16 3.35 -18.20 -20.77
C SER A 16 2.44 -19.28 -20.22
N ARG A 17 1.77 -18.96 -19.11
CA ARG A 17 0.65 -19.73 -18.57
C ARG A 17 -0.55 -18.81 -18.40
N LEU A 18 -1.70 -19.24 -18.92
CA LEU A 18 -2.97 -18.53 -18.77
C LEU A 18 -3.98 -19.48 -18.13
N THR A 19 -4.69 -18.98 -17.13
CA THR A 19 -5.75 -19.73 -16.44
C THR A 19 -7.02 -18.88 -16.46
N PHE A 20 -8.10 -19.43 -17.03
CA PHE A 20 -9.43 -18.82 -17.02
C PHE A 20 -10.34 -19.61 -16.09
N ILE A 21 -10.99 -18.92 -15.16
CA ILE A 21 -11.86 -19.52 -14.16
C ILE A 21 -13.17 -18.75 -14.21
N LYS A 22 -14.27 -19.47 -14.47
CA LYS A 22 -15.59 -18.85 -14.67
C LYS A 22 -16.24 -18.43 -13.35
N ASP A 23 -16.20 -19.31 -12.36
CA ASP A 23 -17.00 -19.17 -11.14
C ASP A 23 -16.13 -18.92 -9.91
N SER A 24 -15.25 -19.87 -9.54
CA SER A 24 -14.42 -19.74 -8.33
C SER A 24 -13.09 -20.50 -8.39
N ALA A 25 -12.12 -19.97 -7.65
CA ALA A 25 -10.81 -20.59 -7.42
C ALA A 25 -10.52 -20.54 -5.92
N GLN A 26 -10.01 -21.64 -5.36
CA GLN A 26 -9.56 -21.70 -3.98
C GLN A 26 -8.22 -22.42 -3.92
N GLU A 27 -7.32 -21.90 -3.09
CA GLU A 27 -6.03 -22.52 -2.85
C GLU A 27 -5.78 -22.60 -1.34
N THR A 28 -5.45 -23.79 -0.86
CA THR A 28 -5.13 -24.05 0.54
C THR A 28 -3.73 -24.64 0.59
N VAL A 29 -2.84 -24.04 1.37
CA VAL A 29 -1.45 -24.48 1.52
C VAL A 29 -1.19 -24.78 3.00
N GLY A 30 -0.71 -26.00 3.29
CA GLY A 30 -0.59 -26.47 4.68
C GLY A 30 0.61 -25.93 5.46
N LYS A 31 1.61 -25.34 4.79
CA LYS A 31 2.80 -24.76 5.42
C LYS A 31 3.08 -23.37 4.87
N ASN A 32 3.81 -23.29 3.75
CA ASN A 32 4.30 -22.04 3.21
C ASN A 32 3.86 -21.88 1.75
N LYS A 33 3.35 -20.70 1.40
CA LYS A 33 3.13 -20.28 0.02
C LYS A 33 4.05 -19.11 -0.29
N SER A 34 4.85 -19.22 -1.35
CA SER A 34 5.66 -18.13 -1.88
C SER A 34 5.26 -17.82 -3.31
N VAL A 35 5.23 -16.54 -3.65
CA VAL A 35 5.00 -16.06 -5.02
C VAL A 35 6.08 -15.05 -5.34
N HIS A 36 6.78 -15.27 -6.45
CA HIS A 36 7.85 -14.38 -6.93
C HIS A 36 7.53 -13.97 -8.37
N ALA A 37 7.73 -12.69 -8.67
CA ALA A 37 7.61 -12.15 -10.02
C ALA A 37 8.89 -11.38 -10.35
N GLY A 38 9.46 -11.61 -11.54
CA GLY A 38 10.71 -10.96 -11.94
C GLY A 38 10.58 -9.47 -12.23
N LYS A 39 9.38 -8.97 -12.56
CA LYS A 39 9.16 -7.55 -12.90
C LYS A 39 7.96 -6.92 -12.22
N LEU A 40 6.79 -7.57 -12.28
CA LEU A 40 5.55 -7.04 -11.72
C LEU A 40 4.69 -8.17 -11.20
N LEU A 41 4.19 -8.02 -9.97
CA LEU A 41 3.09 -8.79 -9.42
C LEU A 41 1.90 -7.85 -9.27
N GLN A 42 0.79 -8.14 -9.94
CA GLN A 42 -0.42 -7.31 -9.93
C GLN A 42 -1.63 -8.15 -9.55
N ALA A 43 -2.46 -7.60 -8.65
CA ALA A 43 -3.77 -8.14 -8.32
C ALA A 43 -4.83 -7.07 -8.57
N ASN A 44 -5.83 -7.39 -9.37
CA ASN A 44 -6.97 -6.53 -9.66
C ASN A 44 -8.23 -7.21 -9.15
N SER A 45 -9.11 -6.47 -8.48
CA SER A 45 -10.42 -6.95 -8.01
C SER A 45 -11.51 -6.02 -8.49
N GLY A 46 -12.62 -6.58 -8.96
CA GLY A 46 -13.84 -5.81 -9.27
C GLY A 46 -14.72 -5.55 -8.04
N GLY A 47 -14.42 -6.20 -6.92
CA GLY A 47 -15.12 -6.01 -5.64
C GLY A 47 -14.10 -5.74 -4.54
N SER A 48 -14.14 -6.55 -3.48
CA SER A 48 -13.23 -6.40 -2.34
C SER A 48 -11.94 -7.21 -2.52
N THR A 49 -10.88 -6.77 -1.85
CA THR A 49 -9.68 -7.57 -1.57
C THR A 49 -9.48 -7.59 -0.06
N LEU A 50 -9.42 -8.78 0.53
CA LEU A 50 -9.23 -8.97 1.97
C LEU A 50 -7.90 -9.69 2.21
N LEU A 51 -7.05 -9.09 3.04
CA LEU A 51 -5.85 -9.73 3.57
C LEU A 51 -6.02 -9.82 5.09
N ALA A 52 -5.95 -11.05 5.60
CA ALA A 52 -5.99 -11.33 7.03
C ALA A 52 -4.78 -12.18 7.40
N ALA A 53 -4.05 -11.74 8.41
CA ALA A 53 -2.95 -12.47 9.01
C ALA A 53 -3.22 -12.60 10.52
N ALA A 54 -2.94 -13.77 11.08
CA ALA A 54 -3.10 -13.98 12.52
C ALA A 54 -2.10 -13.14 13.32
N ASP A 55 -0.86 -13.06 12.84
CA ASP A 55 0.23 -12.41 13.58
C ASP A 55 0.65 -11.08 12.95
N ASN A 56 1.14 -11.09 11.70
CA ASN A 56 1.72 -9.91 11.08
C ASN A 56 1.49 -9.84 9.57
N THR A 57 1.35 -8.62 9.05
CA THR A 57 1.45 -8.30 7.63
C THR A 57 2.58 -7.30 7.44
N ALA A 58 3.69 -7.75 6.84
CA ALA A 58 4.83 -6.89 6.53
C ALA A 58 4.80 -6.46 5.06
N VAL A 59 5.11 -5.19 4.79
CA VAL A 59 5.27 -4.64 3.43
C VAL A 59 6.61 -3.91 3.37
N GLU A 60 7.47 -4.34 2.46
CA GLU A 60 8.79 -3.78 2.24
C GLU A 60 8.90 -3.27 0.81
N SER A 61 9.50 -2.10 0.63
CA SER A 61 9.74 -1.51 -0.68
C SER A 61 11.05 -0.74 -0.69
N GLY A 62 11.83 -0.90 -1.75
CA GLY A 62 13.10 -0.19 -1.91
C GLY A 62 12.96 1.28 -2.29
N SER A 63 11.79 1.74 -2.74
CA SER A 63 11.60 3.12 -3.25
C SER A 63 10.48 3.87 -2.53
N ARG A 64 9.26 3.33 -2.56
CA ARG A 64 8.10 3.89 -1.86
C ARG A 64 6.99 2.86 -1.64
N ILE A 65 6.14 3.13 -0.66
CA ILE A 65 4.86 2.46 -0.46
C ILE A 65 3.76 3.52 -0.59
N ASP A 66 2.77 3.28 -1.45
CA ASP A 66 1.64 4.17 -1.68
C ASP A 66 0.33 3.48 -1.29
N ILE A 67 -0.52 4.16 -0.52
CA ILE A 67 -1.92 3.80 -0.30
C ILE A 67 -2.75 4.96 -0.82
N VAL A 68 -3.53 4.74 -1.88
CA VAL A 68 -4.24 5.82 -2.59
C VAL A 68 -5.72 5.48 -2.70
N CYS A 69 -6.58 6.46 -2.37
CA CYS A 69 -8.03 6.37 -2.51
C CYS A 69 -8.59 7.72 -2.99
N GLY A 70 -8.93 7.80 -4.28
CA GLY A 70 -9.38 9.05 -4.89
C GLY A 70 -8.35 10.18 -4.69
N ALA A 71 -8.77 11.27 -4.04
CA ALA A 71 -7.91 12.41 -3.71
C ALA A 71 -7.06 12.24 -2.44
N SER A 72 -7.25 11.15 -1.68
CA SER A 72 -6.53 10.86 -0.44
C SER A 72 -5.38 9.91 -0.68
N ALA A 73 -4.27 10.11 0.04
CA ALA A 73 -3.12 9.21 -0.03
C ALA A 73 -2.27 9.19 1.25
N ILE A 74 -1.62 8.06 1.48
CA ILE A 74 -0.52 7.87 2.42
C ILE A 74 0.68 7.38 1.62
N ARG A 75 1.83 8.03 1.73
CA ARG A 75 3.05 7.67 1.01
C ARG A 75 4.24 7.58 1.97
N LEU A 76 4.93 6.44 1.92
CA LEU A 76 6.18 6.21 2.64
C LEU A 76 7.32 6.23 1.63
N HIS A 77 8.28 7.12 1.78
CA HIS A 77 9.42 7.25 0.86
C HIS A 77 10.69 6.62 1.45
N ALA A 78 11.55 6.08 0.60
CA ALA A 78 12.86 5.55 1.00
C ALA A 78 13.77 6.59 1.68
N SER A 79 13.51 7.89 1.50
CA SER A 79 14.20 8.97 2.22
C SER A 79 13.81 9.10 3.70
N GLY A 80 12.82 8.32 4.17
CA GLY A 80 12.22 8.45 5.50
C GLY A 80 11.07 9.46 5.57
N LYS A 81 10.75 10.18 4.47
CA LYS A 81 9.58 11.07 4.43
C LYS A 81 8.29 10.26 4.48
N ILE A 82 7.38 10.65 5.37
CA ILE A 82 6.00 10.20 5.42
C ILE A 82 5.11 11.35 4.95
N GLU A 83 4.25 11.10 3.97
CA GLU A 83 3.31 12.07 3.44
C GLU A 83 1.88 11.55 3.60
N ILE A 84 1.00 12.38 4.15
CA ILE A 84 -0.43 12.11 4.29
C ILE A 84 -1.17 13.29 3.65
N SER A 85 -2.01 13.03 2.66
CA SER A 85 -2.73 14.05 1.90
C SER A 85 -4.22 13.72 1.76
N GLY A 86 -5.07 14.74 1.79
CA GLY A 86 -6.52 14.65 1.60
C GLY A 86 -7.20 16.00 1.88
N VAL A 87 -8.52 16.10 1.62
CA VAL A 87 -9.30 17.33 1.87
C VAL A 87 -9.45 17.62 3.37
N HIS A 88 -9.62 16.57 4.17
CA HIS A 88 -9.74 16.65 5.62
C HIS A 88 -8.94 15.49 6.25
N ILE A 89 -8.02 15.81 7.15
CA ILE A 89 -7.20 14.84 7.87
C ILE A 89 -7.45 15.05 9.36
N GLN A 90 -8.02 14.04 10.01
CA GLN A 90 -8.23 14.02 11.45
C GLN A 90 -7.27 13.02 12.08
N LEU A 91 -6.57 13.46 13.13
CA LEU A 91 -5.70 12.62 13.95
C LEU A 91 -6.27 12.60 15.37
N ASN A 92 -6.52 11.40 15.90
CA ASN A 92 -6.96 11.20 17.27
C ASN A 92 -6.00 10.23 17.97
N ALA A 93 -5.59 10.56 19.19
CA ALA A 93 -4.65 9.74 19.95
C ALA A 93 -4.94 9.87 21.44
N ASP A 94 -4.86 8.75 22.16
CA ASP A 94 -5.01 8.73 23.63
C ASP A 94 -3.81 9.40 24.33
N ARG A 95 -2.64 9.36 23.70
CA ARG A 95 -1.40 9.99 24.19
C ARG A 95 -0.52 10.42 23.02
N VAL A 96 0.11 11.58 23.16
CA VAL A 96 1.15 12.07 22.26
C VAL A 96 2.40 12.32 23.10
N ASP A 97 3.47 11.59 22.79
CA ASP A 97 4.77 11.78 23.45
C ASP A 97 5.59 12.87 22.77
N CYS A 98 6.42 13.55 23.56
CA CYS A 98 7.39 14.52 23.05
C CYS A 98 8.72 13.83 22.76
N VAL A 99 9.34 14.17 21.63
CA VAL A 99 10.73 13.82 21.37
C VAL A 99 11.59 14.84 22.10
N ASP A 100 12.33 14.41 23.14
CA ASP A 100 13.31 15.26 23.83
C ASP A 100 14.42 15.61 22.83
N LYS A 101 14.31 16.79 22.20
CA LYS A 101 15.47 17.43 21.60
C LYS A 101 16.33 17.90 22.78
N ARG A 102 17.52 17.31 22.96
CA ARG A 102 18.55 17.86 23.87
C ARG A 102 18.53 19.38 23.71
N ASP A 103 18.34 20.09 24.83
CA ASP A 103 18.36 21.56 24.97
C ASP A 103 17.06 22.34 24.66
N SER A 104 15.88 21.71 24.57
CA SER A 104 14.62 22.47 24.49
C SER A 104 14.04 22.78 25.88
N ALA A 105 14.14 24.03 26.31
CA ALA A 105 13.67 24.54 27.62
C ALA A 105 12.12 24.57 27.79
N GLY A 106 11.37 23.93 26.89
CA GLY A 106 9.91 23.90 26.92
C GLY A 106 9.36 22.58 26.39
N ARG A 107 8.96 21.68 27.30
CA ARG A 107 8.24 20.45 26.97
C ARG A 107 6.81 20.78 26.53
N ARG A 108 6.63 21.07 25.24
CA ARG A 108 5.32 21.06 24.59
C ARG A 108 5.39 20.16 23.36
N PRO A 109 4.45 19.22 23.16
CA PRO A 109 4.34 18.52 21.89
C PRO A 109 4.10 19.56 20.80
N MET A 110 5.06 19.72 19.89
CA MET A 110 5.02 20.72 18.84
C MET A 110 4.69 20.03 17.52
N ILE A 111 3.46 20.20 17.06
CA ILE A 111 3.08 19.82 15.70
C ILE A 111 3.52 20.97 14.79
N GLN A 112 4.69 20.84 14.17
CA GLN A 112 5.16 21.79 13.17
C GLN A 112 4.47 21.50 11.84
N ALA A 113 3.26 22.05 11.65
CA ALA A 113 2.61 22.02 10.35
C ALA A 113 3.22 23.12 9.46
N HIS A 114 4.06 22.72 8.50
CA HIS A 114 4.34 23.58 7.36
C HIS A 114 3.13 23.51 6.43
N LEU A 115 2.19 24.45 6.57
CA LEU A 115 1.15 24.66 5.55
C LEU A 115 1.84 25.09 4.27
N TYR A 116 2.00 24.17 3.33
CA TYR A 116 2.18 24.53 1.93
C TYR A 116 0.80 24.81 1.36
N LEU A 117 0.40 26.08 1.37
CA LEU A 117 -0.65 26.58 0.50
C LEU A 117 -0.05 26.52 -0.91
N GLY A 118 -0.48 25.56 -1.72
CA GLY A 118 -0.12 25.55 -3.13
C GLY A 118 -0.80 26.74 -3.80
N ASP A 119 -0.01 27.63 -4.40
CA ASP A 119 -0.49 28.83 -5.13
C ASP A 119 -1.19 28.47 -6.47
N GLY A 120 -1.85 27.31 -6.53
CA GLY A 120 -2.52 26.79 -7.72
C GLY A 120 -3.95 27.29 -7.84
N LEU A 121 -4.17 28.61 -7.88
CA LEU A 121 -5.34 29.14 -8.57
C LEU A 121 -5.14 28.79 -10.05
N GLY A 122 -5.82 27.73 -10.48
CA GLY A 122 -5.84 27.32 -11.87
C GLY A 122 -6.23 28.49 -12.75
N ALA A 123 -5.37 28.79 -13.73
CA ALA A 123 -5.81 29.47 -14.92
C ALA A 123 -6.94 28.62 -15.54
N GLN A 124 -8.16 29.12 -15.44
CA GLN A 124 -9.32 28.58 -16.15
C GLN A 124 -9.05 28.72 -17.65
N PRO A 125 -8.96 27.65 -18.45
CA PRO A 125 -8.92 27.80 -19.89
C PRO A 125 -10.30 28.33 -20.35
N ASP A 126 -10.33 29.55 -20.86
CA ASP A 126 -11.50 30.14 -21.52
C ASP A 126 -11.71 29.41 -22.86
N ILE A 127 -12.51 28.34 -22.84
CA ILE A 127 -12.97 27.69 -24.07
C ILE A 127 -14.23 28.43 -24.50
N ARG A 128 -14.05 29.54 -25.21
CA ARG A 128 -15.13 30.10 -26.04
C ARG A 128 -15.21 29.28 -27.32
N ARG A 129 -16.45 28.93 -27.65
CA ARG A 129 -16.91 28.15 -28.81
C ARG A 129 -16.39 28.69 -30.15
#